data_AF-A0A936VW48-F1
#
_entry.id   AF-A0A936VW48-F1
#
_cell.length_a   1.000
_cell.length_b   1.000
_cell.length_c   1.000
_cell.angle_alpha   90.00
_cell.angle_beta   90.00
_cell.angle_gamma   90.00
#
_symmetry.space_group_name_H-M   'P 1'
#
loop_
_entity.id
_entity.type
_entity.pdbx_description
1 polymer ?
#
loop_
_entity_poly.entity_id
_entity_poly.type
_entity_poly.pdbx_seq_one_letter_code
_entity_poly.pdbx_strand_id
1 'polypeptide(L)'
;MEILLNLRPSITKLPSEYEEDIPLLGIGVCLEPEFDYLGRANQYKMYLLNDSWDDVMIDFKWWRADLMTTHAHGKLIAMSAVEMSTFSKEIFDSKAELKTEIKHKHFPKPIEKSLKPNTSALFSNTHFIRIINDRPMHFLSLFQIAELTKNPYYKASKTMDVDLSPLHDFPNQKNKPKKINTRNEIIELSAFQLELDLHYDEKINKSRQKYIIEEQMSKFQEYIAKAIRFKIAQVRIIHGKGQGILKSRIEEELKYNELVKRISSSGDGGSSIIEFYV
;
A
#
# COMPACT_ATOMS: atom_id res chain seq x y z
N MET A 1 -24.59 1.90 -8.15
CA MET A 1 -24.34 0.59 -7.48
C MET A 1 -24.50 0.77 -5.99
N GLU A 2 -25.30 -0.07 -5.34
CA GLU A 2 -25.53 -0.02 -3.89
C GLU A 2 -24.63 -1.03 -3.18
N ILE A 3 -23.99 -0.59 -2.09
CA ILE A 3 -23.00 -1.37 -1.34
C ILE A 3 -23.34 -1.29 0.15
N LEU A 4 -23.69 -2.43 0.72
CA LEU A 4 -23.83 -2.59 2.17
C LEU A 4 -22.47 -2.96 2.76
N LEU A 5 -21.87 -2.04 3.51
CA LEU A 5 -20.51 -2.21 4.05
C LEU A 5 -20.39 -3.44 4.95
N ASN A 6 -21.42 -3.73 5.75
CA ASN A 6 -21.43 -4.87 6.68
C ASN A 6 -21.41 -6.23 5.98
N LEU A 7 -21.77 -6.28 4.69
CA LEU A 7 -21.81 -7.51 3.89
C LEU A 7 -20.58 -7.67 3.00
N ARG A 8 -19.69 -6.67 2.99
CA ARG A 8 -18.46 -6.70 2.20
C ARG A 8 -17.30 -7.19 3.05
N PRO A 9 -16.38 -7.98 2.46
CA PRO A 9 -15.14 -8.32 3.15
C PRO A 9 -14.34 -7.03 3.42
N SER A 10 -13.96 -6.84 4.67
CA SER A 10 -13.10 -5.74 5.09
C SER A 10 -11.67 -6.22 5.25
N ILE A 11 -10.72 -5.48 4.67
CA ILE A 11 -9.30 -5.61 5.00
C ILE A 11 -9.11 -4.92 6.35
N THR A 12 -8.57 -5.63 7.33
CA THR A 12 -8.30 -5.08 8.67
C THR A 12 -6.82 -5.27 8.97
N LYS A 13 -6.20 -4.23 9.53
CA LYS A 13 -4.83 -4.31 10.02
C LYS A 13 -4.73 -3.41 11.24
N LEU A 14 -4.64 -4.04 12.41
CA LEU A 14 -4.39 -3.30 13.64
C LEU A 14 -2.94 -2.81 13.63
N PRO A 15 -2.69 -1.53 13.95
CA PRO A 15 -1.34 -1.04 14.17
C PRO A 15 -0.68 -1.86 15.27
N SER A 16 0.60 -2.21 15.10
CA SER A 16 1.39 -2.77 16.20
C SER A 16 1.56 -1.73 17.31
N GLU A 17 1.81 -2.13 18.56
CA GLU A 17 2.08 -1.22 19.70
C GLU A 17 3.25 -0.25 19.43
N TYR A 18 4.09 -0.54 18.41
CA TYR A 18 5.22 0.30 17.98
C TYR A 18 4.86 1.29 16.86
N GLU A 19 3.61 1.28 16.36
CA GLU A 19 3.07 2.17 15.33
C GLU A 19 2.12 3.23 15.89
N GLU A 20 1.99 3.33 17.22
CA GLU A 20 1.16 4.36 17.90
C GLU A 20 1.56 5.80 17.53
N ASP A 21 2.82 5.98 17.09
CA ASP A 21 3.36 7.27 16.68
C ASP A 21 3.04 7.66 15.22
N ILE A 22 2.48 6.74 14.43
CA ILE A 22 2.11 7.01 13.04
C ILE A 22 0.78 7.79 13.04
N PRO A 23 0.77 9.00 12.45
CA PRO A 23 -0.40 9.85 12.45
C PRO A 23 -1.50 9.24 11.58
N LEU A 24 -2.68 9.03 12.17
CA LEU A 24 -3.81 8.43 11.46
C LEU A 24 -4.35 9.38 10.38
N LEU A 25 -4.79 8.83 9.26
CA LEU A 25 -5.36 9.59 8.15
C LEU A 25 -6.82 10.01 8.41
N GLY A 26 -7.52 9.30 9.29
CA GLY A 26 -8.96 9.48 9.54
C GLY A 26 -9.81 8.64 8.59
N ILE A 27 -10.91 9.22 8.09
CA ILE A 27 -11.86 8.50 7.22
C ILE A 27 -11.75 9.09 5.82
N GLY A 28 -11.64 8.24 4.82
CA GLY A 28 -11.45 8.72 3.45
C GLY A 28 -11.65 7.67 2.38
N VAL A 29 -11.45 8.10 1.14
CA VAL A 29 -11.44 7.23 -0.04
C VAL A 29 -10.00 7.06 -0.52
N CYS A 30 -9.58 5.81 -0.70
CA CYS A 30 -8.29 5.47 -1.28
C CYS A 30 -8.47 4.97 -2.71
N LEU A 31 -7.59 5.39 -3.61
CA LEU A 31 -7.54 4.95 -5.00
C LEU A 31 -6.21 4.26 -5.26
N GLU A 32 -6.25 2.95 -5.45
CA GLU A 32 -5.08 2.16 -5.85
C GLU A 32 -4.96 2.16 -7.37
N PRO A 33 -3.87 2.70 -7.94
CA PRO A 33 -3.66 2.64 -9.38
C PRO A 33 -3.41 1.20 -9.85
N GLU A 34 -4.11 0.80 -10.90
CA GLU A 34 -3.84 -0.41 -11.67
C GLU A 34 -3.06 -0.03 -12.93
N PHE A 35 -1.81 -0.47 -12.97
CA PHE A 35 -0.91 -0.18 -14.08
C PHE A 35 -1.06 -1.23 -15.19
N ASP A 36 -1.06 -0.76 -16.44
CA ASP A 36 -0.92 -1.63 -17.60
C ASP A 36 0.55 -2.08 -17.78
N TYR A 37 0.78 -2.92 -18.81
CA TYR A 37 2.12 -3.44 -19.14
C TYR A 37 3.12 -2.34 -19.58
N LEU A 38 2.65 -1.11 -19.84
CA LEU A 38 3.47 0.05 -20.16
C LEU A 38 3.70 0.96 -18.94
N GLY A 39 3.23 0.55 -17.75
CA GLY A 39 3.35 1.33 -16.51
C GLY A 39 2.39 2.51 -16.44
N ARG A 40 1.29 2.53 -17.23
CA ARG A 40 0.28 3.60 -17.19
C ARG A 40 -0.90 3.20 -16.30
N ALA A 41 -1.25 4.06 -15.35
CA ALA A 41 -2.40 3.86 -14.47
C ALA A 41 -3.70 4.35 -15.13
N ASN A 42 -4.40 3.44 -15.79
CA ASN A 42 -5.66 3.74 -16.49
C ASN A 42 -6.91 3.37 -15.67
N GLN A 43 -6.76 2.48 -14.70
CA GLN A 43 -7.81 2.04 -13.78
C GLN A 43 -7.39 2.24 -12.34
N TYR A 44 -8.37 2.42 -11.45
CA TYR A 44 -8.17 2.67 -10.03
C TYR A 44 -9.17 1.87 -9.23
N LYS A 45 -8.69 1.06 -8.28
CA LYS A 45 -9.56 0.41 -7.30
C LYS A 45 -9.86 1.38 -6.17
N MET A 46 -11.13 1.57 -5.89
CA MET A 46 -11.61 2.46 -4.86
C MET A 46 -11.90 1.69 -3.57
N TYR A 47 -11.30 2.14 -2.47
CA TYR A 47 -11.54 1.63 -1.13
C TYR A 47 -12.10 2.74 -0.24
N LEU A 48 -13.05 2.38 0.62
CA LEU A 48 -13.48 3.23 1.72
C LEU A 48 -12.64 2.87 2.95
N LEU A 49 -11.85 3.82 3.44
CA LEU A 49 -10.88 3.64 4.51
C LEU A 49 -11.40 4.26 5.82
N ASN A 50 -11.28 3.50 6.91
CA ASN A 50 -11.35 4.02 8.26
C ASN A 50 -10.01 3.74 8.97
N ASP A 51 -9.11 4.72 8.87
CA ASP A 51 -7.87 4.76 9.61
C ASP A 51 -8.08 5.53 10.91
N SER A 52 -9.00 5.02 11.73
CA SER A 52 -9.27 5.51 13.08
C SER A 52 -9.56 4.34 14.02
N TRP A 53 -9.45 4.58 15.32
CA TRP A 53 -9.66 3.58 16.37
C TRP A 53 -11.13 3.25 16.63
N ASP A 54 -12.05 4.00 16.02
CA ASP A 54 -13.47 3.87 16.28
C ASP A 54 -14.23 3.36 15.07
N ASP A 55 -15.20 2.48 15.34
CA ASP A 55 -16.20 2.13 14.36
C ASP A 55 -17.08 3.35 14.06
N VAL A 56 -17.45 3.51 12.79
CA VAL A 56 -18.33 4.59 12.34
C VAL A 56 -19.48 4.07 11.52
N MET A 57 -20.60 4.77 11.58
CA MET A 57 -21.68 4.58 10.61
C MET A 57 -21.52 5.63 9.52
N ILE A 58 -21.43 5.19 8.26
CA ILE A 58 -21.22 6.07 7.11
C ILE A 58 -22.30 5.84 6.07
N ASP A 59 -22.81 6.93 5.50
CA ASP A 59 -23.54 6.95 4.23
C ASP A 59 -22.66 7.74 3.25
N PHE A 60 -22.17 7.07 2.22
CA PHE A 60 -21.27 7.61 1.20
C PHE A 60 -21.93 7.51 -0.17
N LYS A 61 -22.06 8.66 -0.84
CA LYS A 61 -22.69 8.79 -2.15
C LYS A 61 -21.71 9.45 -3.11
N TRP A 62 -21.53 8.82 -4.26
CA TRP A 62 -20.76 9.33 -5.37
C TRP A 62 -21.70 9.49 -6.57
N TRP A 63 -21.63 10.65 -7.21
CA TRP A 63 -22.34 10.96 -8.45
C TRP A 63 -21.39 11.51 -9.51
N ARG A 64 -21.75 11.30 -10.76
CA ARG A 64 -21.14 12.00 -11.90
C ARG A 64 -22.25 12.44 -12.85
N ALA A 65 -22.32 13.73 -13.16
CA ALA A 65 -23.35 14.29 -14.04
C ALA A 65 -24.78 13.80 -13.69
N ASP A 66 -25.14 13.92 -12.40
CA ASP A 66 -26.43 13.53 -11.83
C ASP A 66 -26.76 12.02 -11.83
N LEU A 67 -25.85 11.17 -12.32
CA LEU A 67 -25.97 9.72 -12.22
C LEU A 67 -25.22 9.20 -11.00
N MET A 68 -25.96 8.52 -10.11
CA MET A 68 -25.37 7.88 -8.93
C MET A 68 -24.55 6.66 -9.30
N THR A 69 -23.25 6.81 -9.25
CA THR A 69 -22.30 5.75 -9.62
C THR A 69 -22.16 4.76 -8.48
N THR A 70 -21.96 5.25 -7.24
CA THR A 70 -21.77 4.42 -6.06
C THR A 70 -22.54 4.99 -4.88
N HIS A 71 -23.22 4.12 -4.14
CA HIS A 71 -23.79 4.40 -2.84
C HIS A 71 -23.33 3.30 -1.89
N ALA A 72 -22.49 3.65 -0.93
CA ALA A 72 -22.00 2.74 0.09
C ALA A 72 -22.51 3.20 1.46
N HIS A 73 -23.15 2.31 2.20
CA HIS A 73 -23.65 2.66 3.53
C HIS A 73 -23.54 1.50 4.50
N GLY A 74 -23.44 1.84 5.79
CA GLY A 74 -23.37 0.86 6.87
C GLY A 74 -22.28 1.19 7.88
N LYS A 75 -21.92 0.18 8.67
CA LYS A 75 -20.86 0.23 9.65
C LYS A 75 -19.52 0.02 8.95
N LEU A 76 -18.62 0.98 9.11
CA LEU A 76 -17.23 0.87 8.71
C LEU A 76 -16.39 0.62 9.95
N ILE A 77 -15.76 -0.54 10.00
CA ILE A 77 -15.02 -1.03 11.18
C ILE A 77 -13.76 -0.16 11.37
N ALA A 78 -13.35 0.04 12.62
CA ALA A 78 -12.07 0.65 12.96
C ALA A 78 -10.90 -0.05 12.25
N MET A 79 -9.85 0.70 11.90
CA MET A 79 -8.64 0.18 11.27
C MET A 79 -8.91 -0.76 10.08
N SER A 80 -9.84 -0.36 9.22
CA SER A 80 -10.31 -1.19 8.11
C SER A 80 -10.44 -0.45 6.79
N ALA A 81 -10.38 -1.21 5.70
CA ALA A 81 -10.68 -0.75 4.35
C ALA A 81 -11.66 -1.70 3.69
N VAL A 82 -12.66 -1.16 2.98
CA VAL A 82 -13.63 -1.93 2.21
C VAL A 82 -13.50 -1.56 0.74
N GLU A 83 -13.25 -2.56 -0.10
CA GLU A 83 -13.24 -2.39 -1.56
C GLU A 83 -14.66 -2.10 -2.05
N MET A 84 -14.82 -1.02 -2.82
CA MET A 84 -16.11 -0.60 -3.36
C MET A 84 -16.26 -1.01 -4.82
N SER A 85 -15.39 -0.45 -5.67
CA SER A 85 -15.52 -0.55 -7.13
C SER A 85 -14.25 -0.06 -7.82
N THR A 86 -14.10 -0.44 -9.09
CA THR A 86 -12.99 -0.03 -9.95
C THR A 86 -13.46 0.99 -10.98
N PHE A 87 -12.64 2.00 -11.24
CA PHE A 87 -12.98 3.08 -12.17
C PHE A 87 -11.82 3.52 -13.04
N SER A 88 -12.11 4.12 -14.19
CA SER A 88 -11.09 4.80 -15.00
C SER A 88 -10.78 6.19 -14.44
N LYS A 89 -9.58 6.72 -14.70
CA LYS A 89 -9.19 8.08 -14.26
C LYS A 89 -10.19 9.16 -14.71
N GLU A 90 -10.76 8.98 -15.89
CA GLU A 90 -11.65 9.94 -16.55
C GLU A 90 -12.96 10.21 -15.80
N ILE A 91 -13.36 9.34 -14.88
CA ILE A 91 -14.59 9.58 -14.10
C ILE A 91 -14.39 10.63 -13.02
N PHE A 92 -13.14 10.90 -12.64
CA PHE A 92 -12.76 11.90 -11.65
C PHE A 92 -12.57 13.22 -12.40
N ASP A 93 -13.66 13.88 -12.74
CA ASP A 93 -13.68 15.17 -13.44
C ASP A 93 -14.49 16.22 -12.67
N SER A 94 -14.66 17.41 -13.24
CA SER A 94 -15.43 18.49 -12.62
C SER A 94 -16.92 18.18 -12.43
N LYS A 95 -17.43 17.11 -13.04
CA LYS A 95 -18.82 16.63 -12.89
C LYS A 95 -18.95 15.58 -11.79
N ALA A 96 -17.85 15.16 -11.17
CA ALA A 96 -17.86 14.27 -10.04
C ALA A 96 -18.21 15.03 -8.74
N GLU A 97 -19.13 14.46 -7.97
CA GLU A 97 -19.55 14.98 -6.69
C GLU A 97 -19.63 13.84 -5.68
N LEU A 98 -19.03 14.06 -4.51
CA LEU A 98 -19.08 13.12 -3.40
C LEU A 98 -19.80 13.79 -2.24
N LYS A 99 -20.77 13.09 -1.66
CA LYS A 99 -21.38 13.46 -0.39
C LYS A 99 -21.28 12.31 0.59
N THR A 100 -20.99 12.66 1.82
CA THR A 100 -20.96 11.69 2.91
C THR A 100 -21.57 12.25 4.17
N GLU A 101 -22.25 11.39 4.90
CA GLU A 101 -22.72 11.60 6.25
C GLU A 101 -22.04 10.56 7.15
N ILE A 102 -21.31 11.02 8.17
CA ILE A 102 -20.59 10.15 9.10
C ILE A 102 -21.16 10.34 10.50
N LYS A 103 -21.70 9.28 11.08
CA LYS A 103 -22.14 9.22 12.48
C LYS A 103 -21.06 8.55 13.32
N HIS A 104 -20.52 9.30 14.25
CA HIS A 104 -19.40 8.92 15.08
C HIS A 104 -19.76 9.11 16.56
N LYS A 105 -19.39 8.15 17.43
CA LYS A 105 -19.82 8.13 18.85
C LYS A 105 -19.45 9.40 19.65
N HIS A 106 -18.32 10.01 19.28
CA HIS A 106 -17.80 11.24 19.91
C HIS A 106 -18.43 12.55 19.39
N PHE A 107 -19.30 12.49 18.37
CA PHE A 107 -19.95 13.66 17.79
C PHE A 107 -21.47 13.59 17.99
N PRO A 108 -22.09 14.62 18.57
CA PRO A 108 -23.52 14.62 18.85
C PRO A 108 -24.38 14.76 17.58
N LYS A 109 -23.80 15.28 16.50
CA LYS A 109 -24.46 15.42 15.19
C LYS A 109 -23.65 14.67 14.13
N PRO A 110 -24.31 14.14 13.08
CA PRO A 110 -23.61 13.59 11.94
C PRO A 110 -22.69 14.64 11.30
N ILE A 111 -21.53 14.19 10.84
CA ILE A 111 -20.59 15.00 10.07
C ILE A 111 -20.99 14.89 8.61
N GLU A 112 -21.45 15.99 8.04
CA GLU A 112 -21.83 16.07 6.63
C GLU A 112 -20.69 16.73 5.83
N LYS A 113 -20.22 16.05 4.79
CA LYS A 113 -19.19 16.57 3.88
C LYS A 113 -19.66 16.40 2.44
N SER A 114 -19.54 17.48 1.69
CA SER A 114 -19.77 17.50 0.25
C SER A 114 -18.50 18.03 -0.41
N LEU A 115 -17.97 17.30 -1.38
CA LEU A 115 -16.71 17.65 -2.02
C LEU A 115 -16.75 17.35 -3.52
N LYS A 116 -16.07 18.20 -4.28
CA LYS A 116 -15.77 18.00 -5.69
C LYS A 116 -14.29 17.68 -5.79
N PRO A 117 -13.90 16.47 -6.21
CA PRO A 117 -12.50 16.09 -6.23
C PRO A 117 -11.78 16.93 -7.27
N ASN A 118 -10.73 17.64 -6.84
CA ASN A 118 -9.80 18.24 -7.78
C ASN A 118 -8.91 17.12 -8.33
N THR A 119 -9.15 16.70 -9.56
CA THR A 119 -8.42 15.62 -10.24
C THR A 119 -6.91 15.83 -10.18
N SER A 120 -6.43 17.03 -10.50
CA SER A 120 -4.99 17.31 -10.51
C SER A 120 -4.37 17.10 -9.13
N ALA A 121 -4.99 17.65 -8.08
CA ALA A 121 -4.50 17.53 -6.71
C ALA A 121 -4.65 16.11 -6.13
N LEU A 122 -5.72 15.40 -6.51
CA LEU A 122 -5.94 14.02 -6.04
C LEU A 122 -4.90 13.07 -6.62
N PHE A 123 -4.61 13.17 -7.91
CA PHE A 123 -3.67 12.28 -8.60
C PHE A 123 -2.21 12.74 -8.50
N SER A 124 -1.92 13.95 -7.97
CA SER A 124 -0.55 14.38 -7.66
C SER A 124 -0.07 13.89 -6.29
N ASN A 125 -1.00 13.59 -5.38
CA ASN A 125 -0.67 13.30 -4.00
C ASN A 125 -0.84 11.80 -3.70
N THR A 126 0.22 11.19 -3.18
CA THR A 126 0.27 9.77 -2.88
C THR A 126 0.46 9.57 -1.38
N HIS A 127 -0.28 8.63 -0.81
CA HIS A 127 -0.17 8.23 0.59
C HIS A 127 0.10 6.73 0.65
N PHE A 128 0.99 6.31 1.55
CA PHE A 128 1.17 4.91 1.87
C PHE A 128 0.07 4.47 2.84
N ILE A 129 -0.83 3.61 2.38
CA ILE A 129 -1.99 3.18 3.16
C ILE A 129 -1.67 1.87 3.89
N ARG A 130 -1.30 1.98 5.17
CA ARG A 130 -0.85 0.84 5.99
C ARG A 130 -1.84 -0.32 6.06
N ILE A 131 -3.14 -0.01 6.16
CA ILE A 131 -4.22 -1.00 6.26
C ILE A 131 -4.21 -1.92 5.03
N ILE A 132 -3.72 -1.42 3.90
CA ILE A 132 -3.59 -2.13 2.63
C ILE A 132 -2.10 -2.36 2.35
N ASN A 133 -1.38 -2.96 3.31
CA ASN A 133 0.02 -3.37 3.19
C ASN A 133 0.97 -2.26 2.71
N ASP A 134 0.77 -1.03 3.21
CA ASP A 134 1.63 0.12 2.90
C ASP A 134 1.73 0.39 1.39
N ARG A 135 0.65 0.14 0.65
CA ARG A 135 0.60 0.41 -0.79
C ARG A 135 0.48 1.91 -1.06
N PRO A 136 1.18 2.44 -2.07
CA PRO A 136 1.03 3.82 -2.51
C PRO A 136 -0.33 3.99 -3.20
N MET A 137 -1.17 4.89 -2.66
CA MET A 137 -2.51 5.14 -3.16
C MET A 137 -2.81 6.63 -3.13
N HIS A 138 -3.69 7.10 -4.01
CA HIS A 138 -4.23 8.45 -3.87
C HIS A 138 -5.28 8.46 -2.76
N PHE A 139 -5.23 9.48 -1.89
CA PHE A 139 -6.12 9.58 -0.74
C PHE A 139 -6.95 10.86 -0.81
N LEU A 140 -8.26 10.68 -0.70
CA LEU A 140 -9.24 11.75 -0.60
C LEU A 140 -9.85 11.71 0.79
N SER A 141 -9.42 12.63 1.64
CA SER A 141 -9.94 12.75 3.01
C SER A 141 -11.41 13.15 3.00
N LEU A 142 -12.26 12.31 3.58
CA LEU A 142 -13.66 12.65 3.88
C LEU A 142 -13.78 13.34 5.24
N PHE A 143 -12.96 12.91 6.20
CA PHE A 143 -12.90 13.47 7.54
C PHE A 143 -11.49 13.35 8.10
N GLN A 144 -10.88 14.49 8.42
CA GLN A 144 -9.49 14.53 8.89
C GLN A 144 -9.39 14.16 10.37
N ILE A 145 -8.24 13.60 10.76
CA ILE A 145 -7.93 13.33 12.17
C ILE A 145 -7.89 14.60 13.04
N ALA A 146 -7.57 15.77 12.45
CA ALA A 146 -7.64 17.05 13.16
C ALA A 146 -9.10 17.45 13.52
N GLU A 147 -10.08 16.93 12.79
CA GLU A 147 -11.49 17.11 13.12
C GLU A 147 -11.94 16.07 14.19
N LEU A 148 -11.21 14.96 14.36
CA LEU A 148 -11.35 13.97 15.45
C LEU A 148 -10.77 14.43 16.80
N THR A 149 -10.40 15.70 16.98
CA THR A 149 -9.54 16.28 18.04
C THR A 149 -9.97 16.11 19.52
N LYS A 150 -10.94 15.24 19.82
CA LYS A 150 -11.13 14.66 21.16
C LYS A 150 -10.63 13.21 21.28
N ASN A 151 -9.84 12.74 20.32
CA ASN A 151 -9.23 11.42 20.34
C ASN A 151 -7.84 11.49 21.02
N PRO A 152 -7.57 10.68 22.08
CA PRO A 152 -6.30 10.70 22.82
C PRO A 152 -5.06 10.28 22.00
N TYR A 153 -5.24 9.77 20.77
CA TYR A 153 -4.16 9.25 19.91
C TYR A 153 -3.71 10.21 18.78
N TYR A 154 -4.02 11.52 18.88
CA TYR A 154 -3.68 12.50 17.84
C TYR A 154 -2.18 12.86 17.80
N LYS A 155 -1.54 12.66 16.64
CA LYS A 155 -0.28 13.30 16.23
C LYS A 155 -0.44 13.81 14.79
N ALA A 156 0.05 15.02 14.49
CA ALA A 156 -0.11 15.62 13.16
C ALA A 156 0.80 14.94 12.11
N SER A 157 0.24 14.56 10.96
CA SER A 157 1.01 14.02 9.83
C SER A 157 1.64 15.13 8.98
N LYS A 158 2.89 14.91 8.54
CA LYS A 158 3.47 15.63 7.40
C LYS A 158 3.20 14.80 6.15
N THR A 159 2.45 15.36 5.19
CA THR A 159 2.26 14.78 3.86
C THR A 159 3.63 14.62 3.18
N MET A 160 3.91 13.43 2.63
CA MET A 160 5.05 13.19 1.76
C MET A 160 4.56 13.25 0.32
N ASP A 161 5.03 14.22 -0.45
CA ASP A 161 4.79 14.28 -1.89
C ASP A 161 5.65 13.21 -2.57
N VAL A 162 5.02 12.11 -2.99
CA VAL A 162 5.66 11.11 -3.86
C VAL A 162 4.99 11.22 -5.22
N ASP A 163 5.71 11.85 -6.14
CA ASP A 163 5.37 11.94 -7.56
C ASP A 163 5.51 10.54 -8.20
N LEU A 164 4.39 10.00 -8.69
CA LEU A 164 4.32 8.69 -9.35
C LEU A 164 4.43 8.80 -10.88
N SER A 165 4.82 9.96 -11.42
CA SER A 165 5.26 10.04 -12.81
C SER A 165 6.56 9.23 -13.00
N PRO A 166 6.73 8.59 -14.18
CA PRO A 166 7.43 7.31 -14.29
C PRO A 166 8.90 7.35 -13.85
N LEU A 167 9.29 6.23 -13.24
CA LEU A 167 10.62 5.76 -12.86
C LEU A 167 11.73 6.01 -13.91
N HIS A 168 12.16 7.25 -14.07
CA HIS A 168 13.40 7.64 -14.74
C HIS A 168 14.01 8.79 -13.94
N ASP A 169 14.58 8.45 -12.77
CA ASP A 169 15.76 9.10 -12.22
C ASP A 169 16.05 8.43 -10.88
N PHE A 170 17.19 7.74 -10.79
CA PHE A 170 17.68 7.19 -9.53
C PHE A 170 18.10 8.36 -8.62
N PRO A 171 17.48 8.57 -7.45
CA PRO A 171 17.92 9.63 -6.56
C PRO A 171 19.20 9.19 -5.84
N ASN A 172 20.29 9.90 -6.13
CA ASN A 172 21.54 9.88 -5.40
C ASN A 172 21.28 10.21 -3.91
N GLN A 173 21.30 9.19 -3.04
CA GLN A 173 21.00 9.35 -1.62
C GLN A 173 22.21 9.87 -0.84
N LYS A 174 22.15 11.15 -0.42
CA LYS A 174 22.87 11.68 0.74
C LYS A 174 21.88 12.12 1.80
N ASN A 175 21.22 11.18 2.49
CA ASN A 175 20.39 11.50 3.65
C ASN A 175 21.05 11.00 4.94
N LYS A 176 21.14 11.89 5.93
CA LYS A 176 21.75 11.64 7.25
C LYS A 176 20.99 10.53 8.00
N PRO A 177 21.69 9.67 8.77
CA PRO A 177 21.06 8.55 9.47
C PRO A 177 20.14 9.06 10.60
N LYS A 178 18.87 8.66 10.57
CA LYS A 178 17.94 8.80 11.71
C LYS A 178 18.37 7.83 12.82
N LYS A 179 18.23 8.24 14.09
CA LYS A 179 18.59 7.42 15.27
C LYS A 179 17.76 6.13 15.29
N ILE A 180 18.46 4.99 15.35
CA ILE A 180 17.92 3.64 15.25
C ILE A 180 17.66 3.08 16.66
N ASN A 181 16.50 2.46 16.87
CA ASN A 181 16.16 1.75 18.11
C ASN A 181 16.71 0.31 18.05
N THR A 182 17.76 0.03 18.82
CA THR A 182 18.58 -1.19 18.72
C THR A 182 17.88 -2.46 19.23
N ARG A 183 16.83 -2.36 20.06
CA ARG A 183 16.17 -3.54 20.66
C ARG A 183 15.29 -4.31 19.66
N ASN A 184 14.55 -3.61 18.80
CA ASN A 184 13.68 -4.22 17.80
C ASN A 184 14.48 -4.76 16.61
N GLU A 185 15.60 -4.12 16.25
CA GLU A 185 16.51 -4.68 15.24
C GLU A 185 17.10 -6.02 15.66
N ILE A 186 17.41 -6.23 16.94
CA ILE A 186 17.90 -7.54 17.40
C ILE A 186 16.82 -8.62 17.25
N ILE A 187 15.55 -8.29 17.52
CA ILE A 187 14.42 -9.21 17.37
C ILE A 187 14.16 -9.50 15.89
N GLU A 188 14.09 -8.47 15.04
CA GLU A 188 13.92 -8.64 13.59
C GLU A 188 15.09 -9.38 12.95
N LEU A 189 16.33 -9.09 13.36
CA LEU A 189 17.53 -9.83 12.96
C LEU A 189 17.43 -11.29 13.39
N SER A 190 16.96 -11.57 14.61
CA SER A 190 16.80 -12.94 15.11
C SER A 190 15.72 -13.73 14.37
N ALA A 191 14.70 -13.03 13.85
CA ALA A 191 13.60 -13.61 13.08
C ALA A 191 13.88 -13.61 11.56
N PHE A 192 14.97 -12.99 11.11
CA PHE A 192 15.29 -12.88 9.70
C PHE A 192 15.64 -14.25 9.13
N GLN A 193 14.78 -14.74 8.22
CA GLN A 193 15.04 -15.98 7.50
C GLN A 193 16.09 -15.69 6.43
N LEU A 194 17.13 -16.54 6.35
CA LEU A 194 18.17 -16.43 5.32
C LEU A 194 17.72 -16.92 3.94
N GLU A 195 16.54 -17.53 3.87
CA GLU A 195 15.97 -18.08 2.65
C GLU A 195 14.63 -17.41 2.34
N LEU A 196 14.47 -16.89 1.13
CA LEU A 196 13.22 -16.36 0.61
C LEU A 196 12.68 -17.30 -0.47
N ASP A 197 11.50 -17.86 -0.25
CA ASP A 197 10.78 -18.61 -1.28
C ASP A 197 9.87 -17.70 -2.10
N LEU A 198 10.21 -17.55 -3.37
CA LEU A 198 9.42 -16.82 -4.36
C LEU A 198 8.66 -17.77 -5.29
N HIS A 199 8.76 -19.09 -5.13
CA HIS A 199 8.13 -20.05 -6.03
C HIS A 199 6.60 -19.89 -6.04
N TYR A 200 6.03 -19.86 -7.24
CA TYR A 200 4.58 -19.82 -7.44
C TYR A 200 4.09 -21.18 -7.95
N ASP A 201 3.21 -21.83 -7.18
CA ASP A 201 2.56 -23.07 -7.59
C ASP A 201 1.22 -22.79 -8.29
N GLU A 202 1.18 -22.99 -9.61
CA GLU A 202 -0.02 -22.85 -10.44
C GLU A 202 -1.15 -23.81 -10.05
N LYS A 203 -0.85 -24.97 -9.43
CA LYS A 203 -1.88 -25.94 -9.05
C LYS A 203 -2.73 -25.45 -7.88
N ILE A 204 -2.18 -24.56 -7.06
CA ILE A 204 -2.83 -24.00 -5.86
C ILE A 204 -3.52 -22.67 -6.20
N ASN A 205 -2.96 -21.87 -7.11
CA ASN A 205 -3.41 -20.49 -7.37
C ASN A 205 -3.97 -20.30 -8.80
N LYS A 206 -5.10 -20.95 -9.11
CA LYS A 206 -5.75 -20.91 -10.44
C LYS A 206 -6.27 -19.53 -10.89
N SER A 207 -6.43 -18.57 -9.97
CA SER A 207 -7.08 -17.26 -10.26
C SER A 207 -6.13 -16.05 -10.30
N ARG A 208 -4.83 -16.22 -10.05
CA ARG A 208 -3.86 -15.10 -9.88
C ARG A 208 -2.79 -15.01 -10.97
N GLN A 209 -3.08 -15.44 -12.19
CA GLN A 209 -2.07 -15.53 -13.27
C GLN A 209 -1.44 -14.21 -13.73
N LYS A 210 -2.08 -13.05 -13.49
CA LYS A 210 -1.73 -11.81 -14.22
C LYS A 210 -0.58 -10.98 -13.61
N TYR A 211 -0.16 -11.23 -12.36
CA TYR A 211 0.82 -10.40 -11.63
C TYR A 211 1.82 -11.18 -10.77
N ILE A 212 2.03 -12.46 -11.11
CA ILE A 212 2.86 -13.37 -10.29
C ILE A 212 4.28 -12.84 -10.17
N ILE A 213 4.85 -12.36 -11.29
CA ILE A 213 6.24 -11.91 -11.35
C ILE A 213 6.44 -10.58 -10.63
N GLU A 214 5.51 -9.63 -10.75
CA GLU A 214 5.59 -8.34 -10.07
C GLU A 214 5.46 -8.49 -8.55
N GLU A 215 4.55 -9.35 -8.09
CA GLU A 215 4.40 -9.66 -6.65
C GLU A 215 5.67 -10.34 -6.10
N GLN A 216 6.24 -11.27 -6.86
CA GLN A 216 7.51 -11.94 -6.50
C GLN A 216 8.67 -10.94 -6.42
N MET A 217 8.79 -10.02 -7.38
CA MET A 217 9.85 -9.01 -7.38
C MET A 217 9.67 -7.97 -6.27
N SER A 218 8.44 -7.57 -5.94
CA SER A 218 8.18 -6.68 -4.81
C SER A 218 8.60 -7.30 -3.47
N LYS A 219 8.25 -8.58 -3.25
CA LYS A 219 8.71 -9.35 -2.07
C LYS A 219 10.23 -9.48 -2.02
N PHE A 220 10.85 -9.71 -3.17
CA PHE A 220 12.31 -9.76 -3.31
C PHE A 220 12.98 -8.44 -2.92
N GLN A 221 12.50 -7.31 -3.44
CA GLN A 221 13.02 -5.96 -3.15
C GLN A 221 13.02 -5.65 -1.66
N GLU A 222 11.88 -5.87 -1.00
CA GLU A 222 11.74 -5.64 0.43
C GLU A 222 12.69 -6.52 1.25
N TYR A 223 12.83 -7.78 0.86
CA TYR A 223 13.70 -8.73 1.53
C TYR A 223 15.19 -8.35 1.40
N ILE A 224 15.63 -7.96 0.20
CA ILE A 224 17.02 -7.54 -0.03
C ILE A 224 17.35 -6.25 0.72
N ALA A 225 16.43 -5.28 0.74
CA ALA A 225 16.62 -4.06 1.51
C ALA A 225 16.81 -4.35 3.01
N LYS A 226 16.04 -5.31 3.57
CA LYS A 226 16.21 -5.79 4.95
C LYS A 226 17.54 -6.49 5.16
N ALA A 227 17.93 -7.40 4.26
CA ALA A 227 19.20 -8.13 4.34
C ALA A 227 20.41 -7.16 4.39
N ILE A 228 20.40 -6.15 3.53
CA ILE A 228 21.44 -5.11 3.48
C ILE A 228 21.44 -4.29 4.78
N ARG A 229 20.26 -3.83 5.23
CA ARG A 229 20.13 -3.05 6.47
C ARG A 229 20.68 -3.81 7.67
N PHE A 230 20.39 -5.11 7.76
CA PHE A 230 20.84 -5.99 8.82
C PHE A 230 22.26 -6.50 8.64
N LYS A 231 22.96 -6.08 7.58
CA LYS A 231 24.33 -6.53 7.30
C LYS A 231 24.43 -8.06 7.25
N ILE A 232 23.44 -8.69 6.64
CA ILE A 232 23.45 -10.13 6.41
C ILE A 232 24.49 -10.42 5.34
N ALA A 233 25.39 -11.36 5.61
CA ALA A 233 26.48 -11.69 4.68
C ALA A 233 25.99 -12.40 3.41
N GLN A 234 24.96 -13.22 3.54
CA GLN A 234 24.48 -14.08 2.47
C GLN A 234 23.00 -14.44 2.67
N VAL A 235 22.26 -14.48 1.56
CA VAL A 235 20.87 -14.98 1.51
C VAL A 235 20.66 -15.92 0.32
N ARG A 236 19.69 -16.81 0.44
CA ARG A 236 19.22 -17.70 -0.63
C ARG A 236 17.85 -17.26 -1.12
N ILE A 237 17.66 -17.18 -2.43
CA ILE A 237 16.40 -16.86 -3.08
C ILE A 237 15.96 -18.04 -3.93
N ILE A 238 14.84 -18.65 -3.58
CA ILE A 238 14.27 -19.79 -4.31
C ILE A 238 13.29 -19.24 -5.34
N HIS A 239 13.64 -19.30 -6.63
CA HIS A 239 12.83 -18.78 -7.74
C HIS A 239 12.25 -19.88 -8.64
N GLY A 240 12.57 -21.15 -8.37
CA GLY A 240 12.14 -22.30 -9.15
C GLY A 240 12.95 -22.51 -10.44
N LYS A 241 12.76 -23.68 -11.06
CA LYS A 241 13.52 -24.16 -12.24
C LYS A 241 12.87 -23.82 -13.59
N GLY A 242 11.94 -22.88 -13.63
CA GLY A 242 11.14 -22.56 -14.81
C GLY A 242 11.96 -21.97 -15.98
N GLN A 243 11.33 -21.14 -16.81
CA GLN A 243 12.00 -20.53 -17.98
C GLN A 243 13.12 -19.51 -17.64
N GLY A 244 13.50 -19.37 -16.37
CA GLY A 244 14.55 -18.44 -15.93
C GLY A 244 14.13 -16.97 -15.86
N ILE A 245 12.86 -16.64 -16.12
CA ILE A 245 12.36 -15.25 -16.14
C ILE A 245 12.62 -14.54 -14.80
N LEU A 246 12.24 -15.16 -13.68
CA LEU A 246 12.45 -14.58 -12.34
C LEU A 246 13.92 -14.47 -11.97
N LYS A 247 14.73 -15.45 -12.37
CA LYS A 247 16.19 -15.40 -12.21
C LYS A 247 16.78 -14.20 -12.94
N SER A 248 16.48 -14.02 -14.23
CA SER A 248 17.01 -12.91 -15.03
C SER A 248 16.63 -11.55 -14.44
N ARG A 249 15.41 -11.43 -13.90
CA ARG A 249 14.93 -10.19 -13.30
C ARG A 249 15.60 -9.85 -11.98
N ILE A 250 15.87 -10.87 -11.15
CA ILE A 250 16.69 -10.74 -9.93
C ILE A 250 18.11 -10.29 -10.29
N GLU A 251 18.72 -10.91 -11.30
CA GLU A 251 20.08 -10.56 -11.76
C GLU A 251 20.13 -9.13 -12.31
N GLU A 252 19.13 -8.72 -13.09
CA GLU A 252 19.01 -7.36 -13.63
C GLU A 252 18.85 -6.31 -12.52
N GLU A 253 18.00 -6.57 -11.54
CA GLU A 253 17.75 -5.65 -10.42
C GLU A 253 19.00 -5.45 -9.55
N LEU A 254 19.75 -6.51 -9.29
CA LEU A 254 20.96 -6.44 -8.46
C LEU A 254 22.20 -6.00 -9.23
N LYS A 255 22.16 -5.95 -10.56
CA LYS A 255 23.31 -5.63 -11.42
C LYS A 255 24.00 -4.32 -11.05
N TYR A 256 23.22 -3.33 -10.59
CA TYR A 256 23.70 -1.99 -10.24
C TYR A 256 23.77 -1.75 -8.73
N ASN A 257 23.54 -2.78 -7.91
CA ASN A 257 23.60 -2.64 -6.47
C ASN A 257 25.04 -2.79 -5.98
N GLU A 258 25.67 -1.67 -5.63
CA GLU A 258 27.07 -1.62 -5.16
C GLU A 258 27.35 -2.43 -3.89
N LEU A 259 26.29 -2.77 -3.13
CA LEU A 259 26.39 -3.55 -1.88
C LEU A 259 26.35 -5.06 -2.13
N VAL A 260 26.05 -5.50 -3.36
CA VAL A 260 26.10 -6.91 -3.74
C VAL A 260 27.51 -7.27 -4.19
N LYS A 261 28.11 -8.23 -3.50
CA LYS A 261 29.43 -8.77 -3.82
C LYS A 261 29.37 -9.76 -4.97
N ARG A 262 28.43 -10.69 -4.91
CA ARG A 262 28.34 -11.79 -5.87
C ARG A 262 26.96 -12.39 -5.88
N ILE A 263 26.53 -12.81 -7.07
CA ILE A 263 25.35 -13.63 -7.29
C ILE A 263 25.83 -14.97 -7.87
N SER A 264 25.37 -16.07 -7.30
CA SER A 264 25.69 -17.42 -7.79
C SER A 264 24.44 -18.28 -7.84
N SER A 265 24.23 -19.03 -8.91
CA SER A 265 23.13 -19.99 -8.96
C SER A 265 23.48 -21.26 -8.18
N SER A 266 22.51 -21.83 -7.48
CA SER A 266 22.66 -23.16 -6.91
C SER A 266 22.75 -24.22 -8.01
N GLY A 267 23.49 -25.31 -7.75
CA GLY A 267 23.73 -26.37 -8.74
C GLY A 267 22.48 -27.09 -9.25
N ASP A 268 21.34 -26.94 -8.57
CA ASP A 268 20.03 -27.48 -8.96
C ASP A 268 19.21 -26.54 -9.87
N GLY A 269 19.71 -25.32 -10.14
CA GLY A 269 19.11 -24.31 -11.03
C GLY A 269 17.84 -23.63 -10.50
N GLY A 270 17.40 -23.98 -9.28
CA GLY A 270 16.15 -23.50 -8.70
C GLY A 270 16.28 -22.32 -7.73
N SER A 271 17.51 -21.96 -7.35
CA SER A 271 17.77 -20.86 -6.43
C SER A 271 19.01 -20.06 -6.81
N SER A 272 19.08 -18.85 -6.28
CA SER A 272 20.23 -17.96 -6.36
C SER A 272 20.72 -17.62 -4.95
N ILE A 273 22.03 -17.63 -4.76
CA ILE A 273 22.72 -17.20 -3.56
C ILE A 273 23.28 -15.81 -3.82
N ILE A 274 22.92 -14.86 -2.97
CA ILE A 274 23.37 -13.47 -3.04
C ILE A 274 24.27 -13.21 -1.84
N GLU A 275 25.47 -12.74 -2.11
CA GLU A 275 26.46 -12.34 -1.10
C GLU A 275 26.62 -10.83 -1.11
N PHE A 276 26.68 -10.22 0.07
CA PHE A 276 26.80 -8.77 0.23
C PHE A 276 28.20 -8.36 0.73
N TYR A 277 28.57 -7.11 0.47
CA TYR A 277 29.66 -6.45 1.18
C TYR A 277 29.14 -5.99 2.55
N VAL A 278 29.68 -6.56 3.62
CA VAL A 278 29.22 -6.37 5.01
C VAL A 278 30.13 -5.46 5.81
#